data_AF-A0A4Q4DGE5-F1
#
_entry.id   AF-A0A4Q4DGE5-F1
#
_cell.length_a   1.000
_cell.length_b   1.000
_cell.length_c   1.000
_cell.angle_alpha   90.00
_cell.angle_beta   90.00
_cell.angle_gamma   90.00
#
_symmetry.space_group_name_H-M   'P 1'
#
loop_
_entity.id
_entity.type
_entity.pdbx_description
1 polymer ?
#
loop_
_entity_poly.entity_id
_entity_poly.type
_entity_poly.pdbx_seq_one_letter_code
_entity_poly.pdbx_strand_id
1 'polypeptide(L)'
;MTAAAVRIGHAEGGLLRVITPPPGDGDHAPSVLDPAPGVDVTVLEVAGGLLTWSVLALDAVPVAVLDDVEAAQEWVWAVYGEQVALALAADTVTDADADAVPVAEPAPGRPAPDGAHEMPGAPAVPVLPVLPVLPALPALVASARRLAFAHWAARWWPASVIDDIPPLDERLLDREIGDLTEECDLLFAGFETADSRSPDAPDDLDTPDAGSPAVQEPPRATDYALAAGPAPGKGGPAGSPAGGLTLARGTGGSDWRRYPPGLVDASERAVSWEVVRAAARTTVSVSVVAAPGPATVPGELAPRATVGGAADPLDLPLRRVDDAWRGDAPFDTVRTGGAAPGGAGLAVDIYLPGFGAPRPHDRYGDGDGDGAGAAAEVRARVRALVRSRLARATDEATDGDGDRDGDGGAFGPLLRTEIAAATAETDF
;
A
#
# COMPACT_ATOMS: atom_id res chain seq x y z
N MET A 1 3.56 8.33 29.31
CA MET A 1 4.11 8.17 27.96
C MET A 1 5.55 7.70 28.10
N THR A 2 5.85 6.48 27.67
CA THR A 2 7.24 6.00 27.58
C THR A 2 7.95 6.85 26.53
N ALA A 3 9.11 7.41 26.84
CA ALA A 3 9.88 8.16 25.85
C ALA A 3 10.25 7.22 24.70
N ALA A 4 9.89 7.60 23.47
CA ALA A 4 10.31 6.85 22.30
C ALA A 4 11.84 6.95 22.15
N ALA A 5 12.45 5.94 21.53
CA ALA A 5 13.90 5.88 21.36
C ALA A 5 14.25 5.27 20.00
N VAL A 6 15.47 5.51 19.53
CA VAL A 6 15.99 5.01 18.25
C VAL A 6 17.43 4.53 18.39
N ARG A 7 17.88 3.75 17.40
CA ARG A 7 19.28 3.43 17.15
C ARG A 7 19.68 3.96 15.78
N ILE A 8 20.92 4.40 15.68
CA ILE A 8 21.56 4.77 14.42
C ILE A 8 22.51 3.64 14.05
N GLY A 9 22.39 3.13 12.82
CA GLY A 9 23.30 2.13 12.26
C GLY A 9 23.51 2.34 10.77
N HIS A 10 24.14 1.36 10.13
CA HIS A 10 24.50 1.39 8.72
C HIS A 10 23.83 0.24 7.99
N ALA A 11 23.40 0.47 6.75
CA ALA A 11 22.94 -0.61 5.88
C ALA A 11 24.11 -1.48 5.40
N GLU A 12 23.82 -2.65 4.85
CA GLU A 12 24.83 -3.50 4.21
C GLU A 12 25.59 -2.72 3.13
N GLY A 13 26.91 -2.58 3.29
CA GLY A 13 27.77 -1.77 2.41
C GLY A 13 28.17 -0.39 2.97
N GLY A 14 27.66 0.02 4.15
CA GLY A 14 28.17 1.16 4.92
C GLY A 14 27.79 2.56 4.41
N LEU A 15 27.27 2.66 3.19
CA LEU A 15 26.97 3.95 2.55
C LEU A 15 25.69 4.62 3.06
N LEU A 16 24.69 3.84 3.49
CA LEU A 16 23.42 4.37 3.97
C LEU A 16 23.36 4.37 5.49
N ARG A 17 22.85 5.46 6.06
CA ARG A 17 22.54 5.55 7.50
C ARG A 17 21.10 5.18 7.76
N VAL A 18 20.87 4.42 8.82
CA VAL A 18 19.53 3.95 9.18
C VAL A 18 19.21 4.34 10.62
N ILE A 19 18.12 5.09 10.80
CA ILE A 19 17.54 5.40 12.11
C ILE A 19 16.35 4.48 12.30
N THR A 20 16.42 3.56 13.25
CA THR A 20 15.33 2.61 13.54
C THR A 20 14.88 2.70 14.99
N PRO A 21 13.57 2.59 15.29
CA PRO A 21 13.14 2.33 16.66
C PRO A 21 13.70 0.98 17.12
N PRO A 22 13.96 0.78 18.43
CA PRO A 22 14.38 -0.50 18.94
C PRO A 22 13.33 -1.57 18.63
N PRO A 23 13.73 -2.82 18.35
CA PRO A 23 12.79 -3.89 18.08
C PRO A 23 11.87 -4.04 19.29
N GLY A 24 10.57 -3.95 19.06
CA GLY A 24 9.56 -4.29 20.05
C GLY A 24 9.50 -5.80 20.27
N ASP A 25 8.62 -6.25 21.17
CA ASP A 25 8.28 -7.67 21.33
C ASP A 25 7.58 -8.19 20.04
N GLY A 26 8.35 -8.45 18.99
CA GLY A 26 7.95 -9.31 17.87
C GLY A 26 7.67 -8.67 16.51
N ASP A 27 7.78 -7.34 16.32
CA ASP A 27 7.55 -6.72 15.00
C ASP A 27 8.71 -5.81 14.58
N HIS A 28 9.22 -6.00 13.36
CA HIS A 28 10.22 -5.13 12.74
C HIS A 28 9.51 -3.88 12.21
N ALA A 29 9.99 -2.69 12.58
CA ALA A 29 9.47 -1.47 11.97
C ALA A 29 9.78 -1.49 10.47
N PRO A 30 8.80 -1.27 9.59
CA PRO A 30 9.00 -1.44 8.17
C PRO A 30 10.04 -0.47 7.64
N SER A 31 10.85 -0.94 6.70
CA SER A 31 11.93 -0.18 6.09
C SER A 31 11.89 -0.32 4.57
N VAL A 32 12.31 0.73 3.86
CA VAL A 32 12.54 0.67 2.39
C VAL A 32 13.62 -0.35 2.00
N LEU A 33 14.42 -0.82 2.95
CA LEU A 33 15.41 -1.88 2.75
C LEU A 33 14.81 -3.28 2.82
N ASP A 34 13.52 -3.42 3.17
CA ASP A 34 12.85 -4.70 3.21
C ASP A 34 12.69 -5.27 1.78
N PRO A 35 12.96 -6.57 1.56
CA PRO A 35 12.95 -7.16 0.22
C PRO A 35 11.56 -7.19 -0.42
N ALA A 36 10.50 -7.08 0.38
CA ALA A 36 9.11 -7.08 -0.08
C ALA A 36 8.24 -6.25 0.87
N PRO A 37 8.18 -4.91 0.73
CA PRO A 37 7.36 -4.09 1.59
C PRO A 37 5.88 -4.48 1.46
N GLY A 38 5.23 -4.58 2.62
CA GLY A 38 3.81 -4.91 2.72
C GLY A 38 2.90 -3.81 2.20
N VAL A 39 1.61 -4.12 2.05
CA VAL A 39 0.58 -3.12 1.73
C VAL A 39 0.41 -2.08 2.81
N ASP A 40 0.86 -2.39 4.01
CA ASP A 40 0.74 -1.60 5.20
C ASP A 40 1.91 -0.63 5.37
N VAL A 41 2.80 -0.49 4.40
CA VAL A 41 3.96 0.40 4.47
C VAL A 41 3.67 1.72 3.76
N THR A 42 3.93 2.84 4.44
CA THR A 42 3.95 4.19 3.84
C THR A 42 5.38 4.68 3.74
N VAL A 43 5.69 5.38 2.65
CA VAL A 43 7.01 5.95 2.41
C VAL A 43 6.85 7.43 2.05
N LEU A 44 7.74 8.25 2.58
CA LEU A 44 7.88 9.66 2.22
C LEU A 44 9.34 9.93 1.82
N GLU A 45 9.55 10.42 0.60
CA GLU A 45 10.85 10.89 0.13
C GLU A 45 11.12 12.28 0.70
N VAL A 46 12.32 12.47 1.25
CA VAL A 46 12.73 13.71 1.92
C VAL A 46 14.16 14.06 1.49
N ALA A 47 14.61 15.27 1.79
CA ALA A 47 15.95 15.71 1.43
C ALA A 47 17.02 14.75 2.02
N GLY A 48 17.78 14.08 1.17
CA GLY A 48 18.85 13.16 1.59
C GLY A 48 18.39 11.85 2.21
N GLY A 49 17.12 11.45 2.03
CA GLY A 49 16.67 10.13 2.46
C GLY A 49 15.19 9.82 2.30
N LEU A 50 14.76 8.76 2.99
CA LEU A 50 13.41 8.22 2.98
C LEU A 50 12.92 8.00 4.41
N LEU A 51 11.67 8.36 4.68
CA LEU A 51 10.96 8.06 5.92
C LEU A 51 9.91 6.96 5.69
N THR A 52 9.83 6.01 6.62
CA THR A 52 8.92 4.87 6.53
C THR A 52 8.10 4.69 7.81
N TRP A 53 6.82 4.40 7.65
CA TRP A 53 5.90 4.00 8.72
C TRP A 53 5.07 2.78 8.31
N SER A 54 4.52 2.07 9.30
CA SER A 54 3.37 1.20 9.07
C SER A 54 2.08 2.01 9.17
N VAL A 55 1.13 1.84 8.23
CA VAL A 55 -0.23 2.38 8.34
C VAL A 55 -0.95 1.87 9.59
N LEU A 56 -0.57 0.68 10.08
CA LEU A 56 -1.14 0.06 11.27
C LEU A 56 -0.58 0.65 12.58
N ALA A 57 0.47 1.46 12.50
CA ALA A 57 1.16 2.10 13.63
C ALA A 57 1.76 3.47 13.22
N LEU A 58 0.96 4.35 12.60
CA LEU A 58 1.43 5.65 12.09
C LEU A 58 1.92 6.60 13.19
N ASP A 59 1.46 6.42 14.41
CA ASP A 59 1.89 7.16 15.59
C ASP A 59 3.29 6.77 16.08
N ALA A 60 3.86 5.68 15.56
CA ALA A 60 5.22 5.27 15.83
C ALA A 60 6.25 6.28 15.27
N VAL A 61 7.46 6.19 15.81
CA VAL A 61 8.62 6.92 15.29
C VAL A 61 8.96 6.35 13.90
N PRO A 62 9.13 7.19 12.85
CA PRO A 62 9.51 6.69 11.54
C PRO A 62 10.85 5.96 11.55
N VAL A 63 11.00 4.98 10.67
CA VAL A 63 12.31 4.53 10.21
C VAL A 63 12.83 5.52 9.17
N ALA A 64 14.08 5.96 9.30
CA ALA A 64 14.75 6.76 8.28
C ALA A 64 15.88 5.97 7.63
N VAL A 65 16.01 6.07 6.31
CA VAL A 65 17.16 5.61 5.53
C VAL A 65 17.73 6.81 4.79
N LEU A 66 19.00 7.13 5.05
CA LEU A 66 19.65 8.35 4.58
C LEU A 66 20.79 7.99 3.63
N ASP A 67 20.82 8.65 2.48
CA ASP A 67 21.91 8.63 1.52
C ASP A 67 22.76 9.91 1.58
N ASP A 68 22.19 11.04 2.01
CA ASP A 68 22.88 12.30 2.24
C ASP A 68 22.55 12.85 3.63
N VAL A 69 23.48 12.63 4.57
CA VAL A 69 23.34 13.09 5.95
C VAL A 69 23.36 14.60 6.05
N GLU A 70 24.13 15.30 5.20
CA GLU A 70 24.26 16.77 5.26
C GLU A 70 22.95 17.43 4.88
N ALA A 71 22.34 16.99 3.77
CA ALA A 71 21.02 17.43 3.35
C ALA A 71 19.92 17.08 4.38
N ALA A 72 20.10 15.98 5.13
CA ALA A 72 19.12 15.51 6.10
C ALA A 72 19.17 16.18 7.48
N GLN A 73 20.25 16.87 7.83
CA GLN A 73 20.49 17.33 9.22
C GLN A 73 19.35 18.16 9.81
N GLU A 74 18.82 19.11 9.04
CA GLU A 74 17.80 20.04 9.53
C GLU A 74 16.49 19.31 9.86
N TRP A 75 16.03 18.44 8.98
CA TRP A 75 14.81 17.69 9.23
C TRP A 75 14.99 16.57 10.25
N VAL A 76 16.17 15.95 10.34
CA VAL A 76 16.48 14.96 11.38
C VAL A 76 16.38 15.59 12.78
N TRP A 77 16.87 16.82 12.96
CA TRP A 77 16.66 17.58 14.19
C TRP A 77 15.18 17.84 14.46
N ALA A 78 14.42 18.25 13.44
CA ALA A 78 13.00 18.53 13.57
C ALA A 78 12.17 17.30 13.98
N VAL A 79 12.46 16.15 13.38
CA VAL A 79 11.68 14.89 13.52
C VAL A 79 12.14 14.04 14.70
N TYR A 80 13.45 13.85 14.89
CA TYR A 80 14.00 12.96 15.92
C TYR A 80 14.55 13.69 17.14
N GLY A 81 14.94 14.95 16.98
CA GLY A 81 15.50 15.79 18.03
C GLY A 81 17.02 15.96 17.97
N GLU A 82 17.50 16.89 18.77
CA GLU A 82 18.92 17.30 18.82
C GLU A 82 19.89 16.15 19.07
N GLN A 83 19.58 15.25 20.01
CA GLN A 83 20.49 14.15 20.37
C GLN A 83 20.74 13.18 19.21
N VAL A 84 19.72 12.95 18.38
CA VAL A 84 19.82 12.08 17.21
C VAL A 84 20.59 12.77 16.09
N ALA A 85 20.31 14.05 15.83
CA ALA A 85 21.03 14.84 14.83
C ALA A 85 22.54 14.95 15.14
N LEU A 86 22.90 15.24 16.40
CA LEU A 86 24.29 15.32 16.84
C LEU A 86 25.03 13.98 16.72
N ALA A 87 24.38 12.88 17.11
CA ALA A 87 24.96 11.55 16.99
C ALA A 87 25.21 11.16 15.52
N LEU A 88 24.26 11.50 14.64
CA LEU A 88 24.39 11.27 13.20
C LEU A 88 25.55 12.10 12.60
N ALA A 89 25.67 13.38 12.99
CA ALA A 89 26.78 14.23 12.53
C ALA A 89 28.15 13.73 13.01
N ALA A 90 28.28 13.31 14.29
CA ALA A 90 29.54 12.80 14.83
C ALA A 90 30.01 11.51 14.12
N ASP A 91 29.07 10.66 13.71
CA ASP A 91 29.35 9.43 12.98
C ASP A 91 29.94 9.72 11.58
N THR A 92 29.44 10.77 10.89
CA THR A 92 30.00 11.17 9.58
C THR A 92 31.43 11.71 9.64
N VAL A 93 31.79 12.46 10.70
CA VAL A 93 33.15 12.95 10.89
C VAL A 93 34.13 11.80 11.14
N THR A 94 33.68 10.76 11.86
CA THR A 94 34.52 9.59 12.17
C THR A 94 34.87 8.79 10.90
N ASP A 95 33.94 8.64 9.97
CA ASP A 95 34.20 7.99 8.67
C ASP A 95 35.15 8.81 7.79
N ALA A 96 34.98 10.14 7.75
CA ALA A 96 35.88 11.02 6.99
C ALA A 96 37.33 10.98 7.52
N ASP A 97 37.51 10.91 8.85
CA ASP A 97 38.83 10.77 9.48
C ASP A 97 39.46 9.38 9.25
N ALA A 98 38.64 8.32 9.13
CA ALA A 98 39.11 6.98 8.81
C ALA A 98 39.63 6.86 7.37
N ASP A 99 38.96 7.52 6.41
CA ASP A 99 39.41 7.61 5.02
C ASP A 99 40.62 8.56 4.85
N ALA A 100 40.82 9.50 5.78
CA ALA A 100 41.93 10.45 5.76
C ALA A 100 43.25 9.89 6.35
N VAL A 101 43.27 8.66 6.87
CA VAL A 101 44.54 8.04 7.34
C VAL A 101 45.40 7.70 6.12
N PRO A 102 46.55 8.38 5.89
CA PRO A 102 47.46 7.97 4.84
C PRO A 102 47.97 6.57 5.19
N VAL A 103 47.80 5.62 4.28
CA VAL A 103 48.43 4.29 4.36
C VAL A 103 49.93 4.49 4.52
N ALA A 104 50.41 4.44 5.76
CA ALA A 104 51.83 4.41 6.04
C ALA A 104 52.35 3.06 5.51
N GLU A 105 53.19 3.09 4.48
CA GLU A 105 53.91 1.92 4.01
C GLU A 105 54.55 1.19 5.20
N PRO A 106 54.40 -0.14 5.32
CA PRO A 106 55.02 -0.88 6.40
C PRO A 106 56.53 -0.86 6.21
N ALA A 107 57.24 -0.23 7.15
CA ALA A 107 58.69 -0.31 7.23
C ALA A 107 59.13 -1.79 7.34
N PRO A 108 60.08 -2.27 6.52
CA PRO A 108 60.51 -3.65 6.57
C PRO A 108 61.44 -3.87 7.75
N GLY A 109 61.08 -4.81 8.64
CA GLY A 109 62.04 -5.45 9.53
C GLY A 109 61.73 -5.35 11.02
N ARG A 110 60.86 -6.24 11.51
CA ARG A 110 61.01 -6.78 12.87
C ARG A 110 60.48 -8.22 12.91
N PRO A 111 61.26 -9.20 13.42
CA PRO A 111 60.79 -10.57 13.56
C PRO A 111 59.76 -10.68 14.68
N ALA A 112 58.76 -11.54 14.46
CA ALA A 112 57.66 -11.82 15.37
C ALA A 112 58.15 -12.51 16.67
N PRO A 113 57.58 -12.17 17.84
CA PRO A 113 57.60 -13.07 18.98
C PRO A 113 56.50 -14.13 18.82
N ASP A 114 56.94 -15.38 18.84
CA ASP A 114 56.12 -16.57 18.98
C ASP A 114 55.54 -16.61 20.41
N GLY A 115 54.23 -16.78 20.56
CA GLY A 115 53.61 -16.80 21.89
C GLY A 115 52.09 -16.76 21.86
N ALA A 116 51.48 -17.94 21.74
CA ALA A 116 50.06 -18.17 21.93
C ALA A 116 49.59 -17.75 23.33
N HIS A 117 48.68 -16.77 23.41
CA HIS A 117 47.81 -16.59 24.57
C HIS A 117 46.42 -16.14 24.12
N GLU A 118 45.45 -16.97 24.49
CA GLU A 118 44.02 -16.70 24.67
C GLU A 118 43.22 -16.08 23.53
N MET A 119 42.33 -16.90 22.95
CA MET A 119 41.16 -16.45 22.20
C MET A 119 40.33 -15.49 23.07
N PRO A 120 40.24 -14.19 22.71
CA PRO A 120 39.20 -13.34 23.28
C PRO A 120 37.86 -13.89 22.78
N GLY A 121 36.86 -13.91 23.68
CA GLY A 121 35.50 -14.29 23.34
C GLY A 121 35.02 -13.57 22.08
N ALA A 122 34.09 -14.21 21.36
CA ALA A 122 33.41 -13.65 20.20
C ALA A 122 33.16 -12.14 20.42
N PRO A 123 33.49 -11.26 19.45
CA PRO A 123 33.32 -9.83 19.64
C PRO A 123 31.89 -9.60 20.09
N ALA A 124 31.73 -9.01 21.28
CA ALA A 124 30.45 -8.51 21.71
C ALA A 124 29.96 -7.62 20.57
N VAL A 125 28.86 -8.02 19.92
CA VAL A 125 28.21 -7.19 18.90
C VAL A 125 28.04 -5.82 19.54
N PRO A 126 28.64 -4.74 19.00
CA PRO A 126 28.55 -3.44 19.63
C PRO A 126 27.07 -3.08 19.71
N VAL A 127 26.55 -3.01 20.94
CA VAL A 127 25.18 -2.57 21.17
C VAL A 127 25.18 -1.09 20.85
N LEU A 128 24.66 -0.75 19.67
CA LEU A 128 24.51 0.65 19.24
C LEU A 128 23.74 1.42 20.33
N PRO A 129 24.19 2.63 20.70
CA PRO A 129 23.54 3.41 21.74
C PRO A 129 22.10 3.70 21.36
N VAL A 130 21.19 3.49 22.31
CA VAL A 130 19.77 3.85 22.16
C VAL A 130 19.61 5.31 22.56
N LEU A 131 19.14 6.13 21.64
CA LEU A 131 18.97 7.58 21.80
C LEU A 131 17.50 7.93 22.02
N PRO A 132 17.17 8.83 22.95
CA PRO A 132 15.80 9.29 23.13
C PRO A 132 15.34 10.13 21.94
N VAL A 133 14.09 9.94 21.53
CA VAL A 133 13.44 10.73 20.48
C VAL A 133 12.64 11.85 21.13
N LEU A 134 13.02 13.08 20.83
CA LEU A 134 12.38 14.30 21.31
C LEU A 134 12.25 15.26 20.13
N PRO A 135 11.19 15.12 19.31
CA PRO A 135 11.02 15.93 18.11
C PRO A 135 11.05 17.42 18.47
N ALA A 136 11.89 18.19 17.79
CA ALA A 136 11.92 19.64 17.98
C ALA A 136 10.65 20.31 17.43
N LEU A 137 10.05 19.71 16.39
CA LEU A 137 8.82 20.18 15.76
C LEU A 137 7.76 19.05 15.73
N PRO A 138 7.04 18.79 16.85
CA PRO A 138 6.04 17.71 16.90
C PRO A 138 4.89 17.87 15.91
N ALA A 139 4.49 19.11 15.59
CA ALA A 139 3.46 19.39 14.58
C ALA A 139 3.91 18.97 13.18
N LEU A 140 5.19 19.20 12.82
CA LEU A 140 5.75 18.74 11.55
C LEU A 140 5.71 17.22 11.44
N VAL A 141 6.03 16.50 12.52
CA VAL A 141 5.93 15.03 12.56
C VAL A 141 4.50 14.55 12.33
N ALA A 142 3.51 15.25 12.90
CA ALA A 142 2.11 14.95 12.69
C ALA A 142 1.68 15.18 11.22
N SER A 143 2.08 16.30 10.61
CA SER A 143 1.80 16.58 9.19
C SER A 143 2.53 15.60 8.27
N ALA A 144 3.77 15.22 8.57
CA ALA A 144 4.54 14.25 7.78
C ALA A 144 3.88 12.87 7.75
N ARG A 145 3.38 12.40 8.91
CA ARG A 145 2.61 11.15 9.01
C ARG A 145 1.32 11.20 8.18
N ARG A 146 0.61 12.34 8.24
CA ARG A 146 -0.60 12.55 7.43
C ARG A 146 -0.27 12.55 5.94
N LEU A 147 0.81 13.19 5.53
CA LEU A 147 1.27 13.25 4.14
C LEU A 147 1.63 11.86 3.62
N ALA A 148 2.42 11.08 4.39
CA ALA A 148 2.77 9.71 4.05
C ALA A 148 1.53 8.82 3.92
N PHE A 149 0.55 8.95 4.83
CA PHE A 149 -0.72 8.24 4.75
C PHE A 149 -1.57 8.68 3.54
N ALA A 150 -1.59 9.97 3.20
CA ALA A 150 -2.32 10.48 2.05
C ALA A 150 -1.75 9.94 0.73
N HIS A 151 -0.42 9.90 0.58
CA HIS A 151 0.24 9.24 -0.55
C HIS A 151 -0.07 7.75 -0.62
N TRP A 152 -0.07 7.07 0.53
CA TRP A 152 -0.47 5.67 0.60
C TRP A 152 -1.93 5.47 0.16
N ALA A 153 -2.85 6.29 0.68
CA ALA A 153 -4.27 6.20 0.36
C ALA A 153 -4.53 6.45 -1.13
N ALA A 154 -3.82 7.40 -1.75
CA ALA A 154 -3.93 7.66 -3.18
C ALA A 154 -3.60 6.45 -4.07
N ARG A 155 -2.84 5.47 -3.55
CA ARG A 155 -2.38 4.29 -4.30
C ARG A 155 -2.99 2.98 -3.85
N TRP A 156 -3.35 2.86 -2.58
CA TRP A 156 -3.70 1.56 -1.98
C TRP A 156 -4.96 1.60 -1.11
N TRP A 157 -5.73 2.70 -1.14
CA TRP A 157 -7.01 2.77 -0.44
C TRP A 157 -7.91 1.58 -0.82
N PRO A 158 -8.36 0.77 0.15
CA PRO A 158 -9.03 -0.49 -0.14
C PRO A 158 -10.53 -0.29 -0.37
N ALA A 159 -10.91 0.51 -1.37
CA ALA A 159 -12.30 0.73 -1.73
C ALA A 159 -13.00 -0.61 -2.03
N SER A 160 -14.18 -0.81 -1.44
CA SER A 160 -14.91 -2.06 -1.52
C SER A 160 -16.40 -1.84 -1.31
N VAL A 161 -17.22 -2.27 -2.27
CA VAL A 161 -18.67 -2.34 -2.14
C VAL A 161 -19.06 -3.46 -1.19
N ILE A 162 -18.30 -4.57 -1.17
CA ILE A 162 -18.61 -5.74 -0.31
C ILE A 162 -18.36 -5.44 1.16
N ASP A 163 -17.23 -4.79 1.46
CA ASP A 163 -16.80 -4.49 2.83
C ASP A 163 -17.25 -3.11 3.30
N ASP A 164 -18.06 -2.40 2.49
CA ASP A 164 -18.63 -1.08 2.79
C ASP A 164 -17.56 -0.01 3.05
N ILE A 165 -16.62 0.08 2.11
CA ILE A 165 -15.51 1.04 2.12
C ILE A 165 -15.67 1.94 0.89
N PRO A 166 -16.20 3.18 1.03
CA PRO A 166 -16.36 4.09 -0.08
C PRO A 166 -15.01 4.49 -0.72
N PRO A 167 -15.01 4.87 -2.01
CA PRO A 167 -13.83 5.45 -2.63
C PRO A 167 -13.57 6.86 -2.07
N LEU A 168 -12.30 7.26 -2.03
CA LEU A 168 -11.91 8.63 -1.68
C LEU A 168 -12.16 9.58 -2.85
N ASP A 169 -12.53 10.83 -2.56
CA ASP A 169 -12.55 11.88 -3.58
C ASP A 169 -11.11 12.23 -3.94
N GLU A 170 -10.71 11.86 -5.17
CA GLU A 170 -9.37 12.06 -5.72
C GLU A 170 -8.96 13.53 -5.72
N ARG A 171 -9.86 14.46 -6.09
CA ARG A 171 -9.53 15.88 -6.13
C ARG A 171 -9.36 16.48 -4.75
N LEU A 172 -10.14 16.00 -3.78
CA LEU A 172 -9.99 16.44 -2.39
C LEU A 172 -8.69 15.88 -1.79
N LEU A 173 -8.38 14.61 -2.08
CA LEU A 173 -7.13 13.98 -1.67
C LEU A 173 -5.91 14.70 -2.26
N ASP A 174 -5.93 15.02 -3.56
CA ASP A 174 -4.84 15.76 -4.23
C ASP A 174 -4.61 17.14 -3.61
N ARG A 175 -5.68 17.87 -3.28
CA ARG A 175 -5.57 19.16 -2.58
C ARG A 175 -4.98 18.99 -1.19
N GLU A 176 -5.41 17.99 -0.44
CA GLU A 176 -4.90 17.74 0.90
C GLU A 176 -3.43 17.30 0.89
N ILE A 177 -3.00 16.51 -0.10
CA ILE A 177 -1.58 16.21 -0.33
C ILE A 177 -0.81 17.52 -0.56
N GLY A 178 -1.30 18.41 -1.44
CA GLY A 178 -0.68 19.71 -1.69
C GLY A 178 -0.53 20.57 -0.42
N ASP A 179 -1.62 20.75 0.34
CA ASP A 179 -1.62 21.49 1.61
C ASP A 179 -0.60 20.87 2.61
N LEU A 180 -0.59 19.54 2.74
CA LEU A 180 0.32 18.83 3.64
C LEU A 180 1.78 18.90 3.17
N THR A 181 2.04 18.93 1.86
CA THR A 181 3.38 19.16 1.32
C THR A 181 3.89 20.54 1.69
N GLU A 182 3.06 21.59 1.57
CA GLU A 182 3.40 22.95 2.02
C GLU A 182 3.65 23.02 3.53
N GLU A 183 2.84 22.34 4.35
CA GLU A 183 3.10 22.23 5.80
C GLU A 183 4.40 21.50 6.13
N CYS A 184 4.86 20.61 5.24
CA CYS A 184 6.05 19.79 5.39
C CYS A 184 7.29 20.31 4.64
N ASP A 185 7.27 21.55 4.14
CA ASP A 185 8.34 22.16 3.31
C ASP A 185 9.77 21.93 3.84
N LEU A 186 9.96 22.00 5.17
CA LEU A 186 11.25 21.76 5.82
C LEU A 186 11.85 20.37 5.49
N LEU A 187 11.03 19.34 5.29
CA LEU A 187 11.50 17.99 4.92
C LEU A 187 12.10 17.95 3.51
N PHE A 188 11.76 18.92 2.66
CA PHE A 188 12.09 18.94 1.24
C PHE A 188 13.16 20.00 0.88
N ALA A 189 13.57 20.85 1.82
CA ALA A 189 14.45 22.00 1.55
C ALA A 189 15.78 21.65 0.85
N GLY A 190 16.31 20.43 1.00
CA GLY A 190 17.54 19.98 0.33
C GLY A 190 17.41 19.59 -1.16
N PHE A 191 16.18 19.50 -1.71
CA PHE A 191 15.97 19.23 -3.14
C PHE A 191 16.38 20.41 -4.05
N GLU A 192 16.58 21.61 -3.50
CA GLU A 192 16.87 22.83 -4.28
C GLU A 192 18.27 22.85 -4.94
N THR A 193 19.12 21.85 -4.70
CA THR A 193 20.54 21.89 -5.10
C THR A 193 20.91 21.19 -6.41
N ALA A 194 19.97 20.60 -7.15
CA ALA A 194 20.30 19.81 -8.36
C ALA A 194 19.72 20.32 -9.70
N ASP A 195 18.58 21.02 -9.73
CA ASP A 195 17.88 21.33 -11.00
C ASP A 195 17.72 22.82 -11.35
N SER A 196 18.33 23.73 -10.58
CA SER A 196 18.31 25.18 -10.88
C SER A 196 19.24 25.61 -12.02
N ARG A 197 19.62 24.70 -12.93
CA ARG A 197 20.39 25.03 -14.14
C ARG A 197 19.69 24.54 -15.40
N SER A 198 18.54 25.14 -15.68
CA SER A 198 17.97 25.11 -17.03
C SER A 198 18.69 26.14 -17.91
N PRO A 199 19.34 25.74 -19.03
CA PRO A 199 19.79 26.68 -20.05
C PRO A 199 18.62 26.98 -20.99
N ASP A 200 18.35 28.28 -21.18
CA ASP A 200 17.54 28.86 -22.26
C ASP A 200 16.05 28.50 -22.30
N ALA A 201 15.23 29.35 -21.67
CA ALA A 201 13.82 29.53 -22.07
C ALA A 201 13.75 30.54 -23.22
N PRO A 202 13.17 30.21 -24.39
CA PRO A 202 12.77 31.21 -25.36
C PRO A 202 11.35 31.72 -25.08
N ASP A 203 11.19 33.02 -25.31
CA ASP A 203 9.96 33.82 -25.33
C ASP A 203 8.82 33.19 -26.15
N ASP A 204 7.60 33.44 -25.65
CA ASP A 204 6.31 33.65 -26.34
C ASP A 204 5.97 32.79 -27.57
N LEU A 205 4.90 31.98 -27.47
CA LEU A 205 3.94 31.81 -28.58
C LEU A 205 2.51 31.47 -28.09
N ASP A 206 1.61 32.42 -28.37
CA ASP A 206 0.24 32.32 -28.90
C ASP A 206 -0.70 31.18 -28.45
N THR A 207 -1.84 31.61 -27.89
CA THR A 207 -3.07 30.83 -27.71
C THR A 207 -3.91 30.85 -28.99
N PRO A 208 -4.47 29.71 -29.43
CA PRO A 208 -5.72 29.74 -30.17
C PRO A 208 -6.85 28.92 -29.50
N ASP A 209 -8.02 29.56 -29.56
CA ASP A 209 -9.39 29.10 -29.36
C ASP A 209 -9.74 27.80 -30.10
N ALA A 210 -10.43 26.87 -29.42
CA ALA A 210 -11.43 25.99 -30.03
C ALA A 210 -12.26 25.19 -28.99
N GLY A 211 -13.56 25.51 -28.91
CA GLY A 211 -14.63 24.51 -28.96
C GLY A 211 -15.09 23.84 -27.66
N SER A 212 -16.23 24.32 -27.13
CA SER A 212 -17.03 23.59 -26.14
C SER A 212 -17.53 22.24 -26.67
N PRO A 213 -17.67 21.21 -25.81
CA PRO A 213 -18.68 20.18 -25.98
C PRO A 213 -19.79 20.27 -24.93
N ALA A 214 -20.99 20.09 -25.47
CA ALA A 214 -22.31 19.79 -24.91
C ALA A 214 -22.44 19.49 -23.41
N VAL A 215 -23.37 20.24 -22.81
CA VAL A 215 -24.15 19.88 -21.61
C VAL A 215 -24.81 18.51 -21.83
N GLN A 216 -24.44 17.51 -21.04
CA GLN A 216 -25.27 16.32 -20.85
C GLN A 216 -26.11 16.50 -19.59
N GLU A 217 -27.43 16.42 -19.76
CA GLU A 217 -28.42 16.54 -18.70
C GLU A 217 -28.26 15.43 -17.65
N PRO A 218 -28.54 15.72 -16.36
CA PRO A 218 -28.50 14.71 -15.32
C PRO A 218 -29.61 13.66 -15.54
N PRO A 219 -29.33 12.37 -15.25
CA PRO A 219 -30.35 11.31 -15.29
C PRO A 219 -31.49 11.63 -14.31
N ARG A 220 -32.73 11.38 -14.72
CA ARG A 220 -33.93 11.66 -13.92
C ARG A 220 -34.30 10.45 -13.06
N ALA A 221 -34.85 10.73 -11.89
CA ALA A 221 -35.22 9.81 -10.80
C ALA A 221 -36.24 8.69 -11.15
N THR A 222 -36.60 8.48 -12.42
CA THR A 222 -37.45 7.37 -12.88
C THR A 222 -36.69 6.15 -13.37
N ASP A 223 -35.36 6.19 -13.38
CA ASP A 223 -34.52 5.08 -13.85
C ASP A 223 -34.09 4.10 -12.74
N TYR A 224 -34.51 4.32 -11.49
CA TYR A 224 -34.29 3.41 -10.37
C TYR A 224 -35.59 2.69 -9.97
N ALA A 225 -35.80 1.49 -10.53
CA ALA A 225 -36.73 0.51 -9.98
C ALA A 225 -36.33 -0.91 -10.37
N LEU A 226 -35.47 -1.56 -9.58
CA LEU A 226 -35.64 -2.92 -9.01
C LEU A 226 -34.30 -3.49 -8.52
N ALA A 227 -34.19 -3.78 -7.22
CA ALA A 227 -33.60 -5.02 -6.69
C ALA A 227 -33.79 -5.13 -5.16
N ALA A 228 -35.04 -5.15 -4.68
CA ALA A 228 -35.31 -5.83 -3.42
C ALA A 228 -35.42 -7.33 -3.74
N GLY A 229 -34.36 -8.09 -3.46
CA GLY A 229 -34.42 -9.56 -3.51
C GLY A 229 -35.47 -10.08 -2.51
N PRO A 230 -36.37 -11.00 -2.90
CA PRO A 230 -37.33 -11.53 -1.96
C PRO A 230 -36.66 -12.50 -0.99
N ALA A 231 -36.99 -12.37 0.29
CA ALA A 231 -36.77 -13.40 1.31
C ALA A 231 -37.30 -14.76 0.83
N PRO A 232 -36.77 -15.90 1.33
CA PRO A 232 -37.07 -17.23 0.80
C PRO A 232 -38.51 -17.66 1.14
N GLY A 233 -39.45 -17.26 0.29
CA GLY A 233 -40.81 -17.77 0.24
C GLY A 233 -40.93 -18.90 -0.78
N LYS A 234 -41.52 -20.03 -0.38
CA LYS A 234 -41.89 -21.14 -1.26
C LYS A 234 -42.74 -20.64 -2.45
N GLY A 235 -42.20 -20.77 -3.66
CA GLY A 235 -42.92 -20.58 -4.93
C GLY A 235 -42.51 -19.31 -5.68
N GLY A 236 -41.76 -19.46 -6.78
CA GLY A 236 -41.25 -18.36 -7.61
C GLY A 236 -42.33 -17.54 -8.35
N PRO A 237 -41.91 -16.50 -9.11
CA PRO A 237 -41.53 -16.75 -10.50
C PRO A 237 -40.37 -15.90 -11.10
N ALA A 238 -39.80 -16.48 -12.17
CA ALA A 238 -39.15 -15.91 -13.38
C ALA A 238 -37.98 -14.90 -13.26
N GLY A 239 -36.75 -15.40 -13.47
CA GLY A 239 -35.57 -14.56 -13.72
C GLY A 239 -34.23 -15.31 -13.89
N SER A 240 -34.07 -16.52 -13.33
CA SER A 240 -32.95 -17.39 -13.69
C SER A 240 -33.18 -18.01 -15.06
N PRO A 241 -32.15 -18.16 -15.93
CA PRO A 241 -32.26 -19.07 -17.06
C PRO A 241 -32.59 -20.45 -16.49
N ALA A 242 -33.83 -20.88 -16.71
CA ALA A 242 -34.33 -22.14 -16.22
C ALA A 242 -33.50 -23.29 -16.83
N GLY A 243 -32.86 -24.09 -15.99
CA GLY A 243 -32.44 -25.45 -16.35
C GLY A 243 -30.95 -25.83 -16.22
N GLY A 244 -30.09 -25.01 -15.62
CA GLY A 244 -28.69 -25.37 -15.37
C GLY A 244 -28.46 -26.08 -14.02
N LEU A 245 -27.64 -27.13 -13.97
CA LEU A 245 -27.14 -27.76 -12.74
C LEU A 245 -25.77 -27.18 -12.37
N THR A 246 -25.63 -26.53 -11.21
CA THR A 246 -24.33 -26.09 -10.68
C THR A 246 -23.52 -27.31 -10.22
N LEU A 247 -22.36 -27.52 -10.82
CA LEU A 247 -21.44 -28.63 -10.54
C LEU A 247 -20.42 -28.24 -9.45
N ALA A 248 -19.97 -26.99 -9.45
CA ALA A 248 -19.06 -26.43 -8.46
C ALA A 248 -19.23 -24.90 -8.39
N ARG A 249 -18.83 -24.32 -7.26
CA ARG A 249 -18.69 -22.88 -7.07
C ARG A 249 -17.62 -22.58 -6.04
N GLY A 250 -17.04 -21.39 -6.09
CA GLY A 250 -16.12 -20.91 -5.09
C GLY A 250 -16.07 -19.39 -5.04
N THR A 251 -15.47 -18.89 -3.96
CA THR A 251 -15.25 -17.47 -3.70
C THR A 251 -13.82 -17.27 -3.22
N GLY A 252 -13.22 -16.13 -3.54
CA GLY A 252 -11.88 -15.76 -3.14
C GLY A 252 -11.64 -14.25 -3.26
N GLY A 253 -10.45 -13.84 -2.86
CA GLY A 253 -10.00 -12.46 -2.95
C GLY A 253 -9.16 -12.19 -4.18
N SER A 254 -8.80 -10.93 -4.36
CA SER A 254 -7.71 -10.54 -5.24
C SER A 254 -6.79 -9.59 -4.50
N ASP A 255 -5.48 -9.69 -4.75
CA ASP A 255 -4.52 -8.73 -4.23
C ASP A 255 -4.66 -7.40 -5.00
N TRP A 256 -5.46 -6.48 -4.47
CA TRP A 256 -5.83 -5.24 -5.16
C TRP A 256 -4.64 -4.31 -5.46
N ARG A 257 -3.49 -4.54 -4.82
CA ARG A 257 -2.23 -3.82 -5.05
C ARG A 257 -1.65 -4.06 -6.43
N ARG A 258 -2.09 -5.11 -7.11
CA ARG A 258 -1.65 -5.48 -8.45
C ARG A 258 -2.38 -4.70 -9.55
N TYR A 259 -3.28 -3.80 -9.18
CA TYR A 259 -4.11 -3.02 -10.10
C TYR A 259 -4.01 -1.52 -9.79
N PRO A 260 -4.25 -0.67 -10.80
CA PRO A 260 -4.59 0.72 -10.53
C PRO A 260 -5.78 0.83 -9.56
N PRO A 261 -5.80 1.84 -8.66
CA PRO A 261 -6.93 2.10 -7.78
C PRO A 261 -8.25 2.19 -8.55
N GLY A 262 -9.33 1.67 -7.96
CA GLY A 262 -10.67 1.75 -8.57
C GLY A 262 -10.98 0.72 -9.65
N LEU A 263 -10.09 -0.24 -9.95
CA LEU A 263 -10.34 -1.28 -10.95
C LEU A 263 -11.12 -2.49 -10.42
N VAL A 264 -10.65 -3.08 -9.32
CA VAL A 264 -11.17 -4.31 -8.70
C VAL A 264 -11.44 -4.05 -7.23
N ASP A 265 -12.56 -4.56 -6.72
CA ASP A 265 -12.95 -4.44 -5.32
C ASP A 265 -11.90 -5.07 -4.37
N ALA A 266 -11.56 -4.37 -3.30
CA ALA A 266 -10.49 -4.76 -2.37
C ALA A 266 -10.88 -5.88 -1.37
N SER A 267 -12.12 -6.37 -1.39
CA SER A 267 -12.56 -7.44 -0.48
C SER A 267 -11.88 -8.77 -0.82
N GLU A 268 -11.57 -9.56 0.22
CA GLU A 268 -11.12 -10.95 0.05
C GLU A 268 -12.23 -11.89 -0.45
N ARG A 269 -13.40 -11.33 -0.80
CA ARG A 269 -14.54 -12.03 -1.39
C ARG A 269 -14.94 -11.48 -2.76
N ALA A 270 -14.14 -10.58 -3.33
CA ALA A 270 -14.43 -9.92 -4.60
C ALA A 270 -14.52 -10.88 -5.80
N VAL A 271 -13.86 -12.04 -5.74
CA VAL A 271 -13.83 -13.03 -6.82
C VAL A 271 -14.82 -14.15 -6.52
N SER A 272 -15.68 -14.44 -7.48
CA SER A 272 -16.58 -15.59 -7.45
C SER A 272 -16.52 -16.35 -8.76
N TRP A 273 -16.71 -17.66 -8.69
CA TRP A 273 -16.75 -18.51 -9.88
C TRP A 273 -17.75 -19.64 -9.69
N GLU A 274 -18.32 -20.09 -10.79
CA GLU A 274 -19.21 -21.23 -10.83
C GLU A 274 -19.03 -22.06 -12.10
N VAL A 275 -19.30 -23.35 -11.99
CA VAL A 275 -19.33 -24.29 -13.09
C VAL A 275 -20.76 -24.79 -13.24
N VAL A 276 -21.42 -24.43 -14.33
CA VAL A 276 -22.83 -24.74 -14.57
C VAL A 276 -22.97 -25.64 -15.79
N ARG A 277 -23.80 -26.68 -15.68
CA ARG A 277 -24.19 -27.54 -16.80
C ARG A 277 -25.61 -27.24 -17.24
N ALA A 278 -25.78 -26.73 -18.46
CA ALA A 278 -27.08 -26.48 -19.08
C ALA A 278 -27.14 -27.12 -20.47
N ALA A 279 -28.23 -27.83 -20.79
CA ALA A 279 -28.46 -28.44 -22.11
C ALA A 279 -27.23 -29.16 -22.71
N ALA A 280 -26.60 -30.03 -21.92
CA ALA A 280 -25.37 -30.79 -22.22
C ALA A 280 -24.06 -29.98 -22.38
N ARG A 281 -24.09 -28.65 -22.23
CA ARG A 281 -22.88 -27.81 -22.18
C ARG A 281 -22.49 -27.55 -20.73
N THR A 282 -21.19 -27.64 -20.44
CA THR A 282 -20.63 -27.26 -19.12
C THR A 282 -19.81 -26.01 -19.33
N THR A 283 -20.11 -24.94 -18.60
CA THR A 283 -19.46 -23.62 -18.70
C THR A 283 -18.88 -23.27 -17.34
N VAL A 284 -17.67 -22.69 -17.33
CA VAL A 284 -17.14 -21.95 -16.18
C VAL A 284 -17.41 -20.47 -16.40
N SER A 285 -17.93 -19.82 -15.36
CA SER A 285 -18.17 -18.37 -15.32
C SER A 285 -17.40 -17.80 -14.14
N VAL A 286 -16.63 -16.75 -14.40
CA VAL A 286 -15.88 -15.99 -13.39
C VAL A 286 -16.48 -14.60 -13.31
N SER A 287 -16.75 -14.13 -12.10
CA SER A 287 -17.28 -12.79 -11.82
C SER A 287 -16.44 -12.15 -10.72
N VAL A 288 -15.90 -10.98 -11.00
CA VAL A 288 -15.12 -10.17 -10.06
C VAL A 288 -15.83 -8.85 -9.84
N VAL A 289 -16.07 -8.46 -8.59
CA VAL A 289 -16.69 -7.16 -8.29
C VAL A 289 -15.75 -6.04 -8.72
N ALA A 290 -16.26 -5.08 -9.50
CA ALA A 290 -15.51 -3.88 -9.86
C ALA A 290 -15.48 -2.94 -8.64
N ALA A 291 -14.34 -2.29 -8.42
CA ALA A 291 -14.29 -1.27 -7.38
C ALA A 291 -15.19 -0.08 -7.74
N PRO A 292 -15.72 0.65 -6.74
CA PRO A 292 -16.46 1.88 -6.98
C PRO A 292 -15.48 2.90 -7.59
N GLY A 293 -15.75 3.32 -8.82
CA GLY A 293 -14.79 4.04 -9.65
C GLY A 293 -15.35 4.45 -11.02
N PRO A 294 -14.53 5.03 -11.91
CA PRO A 294 -15.01 5.58 -13.18
C PRO A 294 -15.76 4.50 -13.98
N ALA A 295 -16.92 4.87 -14.52
CA ALA A 295 -17.83 3.95 -15.22
C ALA A 295 -17.19 3.29 -16.46
N THR A 296 -16.13 3.90 -17.01
CA THR A 296 -15.46 3.46 -18.23
C THR A 296 -13.99 3.21 -17.97
N VAL A 297 -13.54 2.00 -18.25
CA VAL A 297 -12.13 1.58 -18.19
C VAL A 297 -11.70 1.24 -19.61
N PRO A 298 -10.58 1.79 -20.12
CA PRO A 298 -10.03 1.42 -21.43
C PRO A 298 -9.87 -0.10 -21.56
N GLY A 299 -10.13 -0.64 -22.76
CA GLY A 299 -10.13 -2.09 -22.97
C GLY A 299 -8.76 -2.74 -22.72
N GLU A 300 -7.69 -1.96 -22.81
CA GLU A 300 -6.31 -2.34 -22.51
C GLU A 300 -6.09 -2.61 -21.01
N LEU A 301 -6.92 -2.02 -20.15
CA LEU A 301 -6.91 -2.19 -18.69
C LEU A 301 -7.98 -3.20 -18.22
N ALA A 302 -8.50 -4.02 -19.12
CA ALA A 302 -9.42 -5.10 -18.75
C ALA A 302 -8.66 -6.22 -18.01
N PRO A 303 -9.05 -6.56 -16.77
CA PRO A 303 -8.46 -7.67 -16.04
C PRO A 303 -8.75 -9.01 -16.74
N ARG A 304 -7.92 -9.99 -16.43
CA ARG A 304 -8.02 -11.36 -16.92
C ARG A 304 -8.02 -12.32 -15.75
N ALA A 305 -8.68 -13.46 -15.92
CA ALA A 305 -8.68 -14.53 -14.94
C ALA A 305 -7.87 -15.72 -15.45
N THR A 306 -7.01 -16.28 -14.60
CA THR A 306 -6.44 -17.60 -14.82
C THR A 306 -7.32 -18.63 -14.11
N VAL A 307 -7.76 -19.66 -14.84
CA VAL A 307 -8.71 -20.66 -14.34
C VAL A 307 -8.13 -22.06 -14.60
N GLY A 308 -7.90 -22.85 -13.56
CA GLY A 308 -7.40 -24.23 -13.72
C GLY A 308 -6.25 -24.60 -12.80
N GLY A 309 -5.57 -25.71 -13.12
CA GLY A 309 -4.42 -26.20 -12.35
C GLY A 309 -3.11 -25.48 -12.69
N ALA A 310 -2.10 -25.67 -11.83
CA ALA A 310 -0.83 -24.93 -11.86
C ALA A 310 0.00 -25.07 -13.16
N ALA A 311 -0.19 -26.14 -13.93
CA ALA A 311 0.68 -26.46 -15.08
C ALA A 311 0.27 -25.75 -16.39
N ASP A 312 -1.02 -25.47 -16.59
CA ASP A 312 -1.51 -24.78 -17.80
C ASP A 312 -2.92 -24.20 -17.55
N PRO A 313 -3.01 -23.06 -16.83
CA PRO A 313 -4.28 -22.44 -16.54
C PRO A 313 -4.88 -21.82 -17.81
N LEU A 314 -6.21 -21.93 -17.94
CA LEU A 314 -6.95 -21.21 -18.97
C LEU A 314 -6.86 -19.71 -18.67
N ASP A 315 -6.43 -18.93 -19.66
CA ASP A 315 -6.44 -17.48 -19.60
C ASP A 315 -7.75 -16.93 -20.18
N LEU A 316 -8.55 -16.30 -19.32
CA LEU A 316 -9.92 -15.87 -19.61
C LEU A 316 -10.01 -14.35 -19.60
N PRO A 317 -10.31 -13.69 -20.74
CA PRO A 317 -10.59 -12.25 -20.75
C PRO A 317 -11.84 -11.94 -19.92
N LEU A 318 -11.76 -10.91 -19.07
CA LEU A 318 -12.94 -10.37 -18.40
C LEU A 318 -13.39 -9.09 -19.11
N ARG A 319 -14.71 -8.92 -19.22
CA ARG A 319 -15.33 -7.68 -19.71
C ARG A 319 -16.16 -7.07 -18.60
N ARG A 320 -16.23 -5.74 -18.55
CA ARG A 320 -17.10 -5.05 -17.60
C ARG A 320 -18.56 -5.24 -18.00
N VAL A 321 -19.37 -5.71 -17.07
CA VAL A 321 -20.83 -5.88 -17.17
C VAL A 321 -21.40 -5.33 -15.87
N ASP A 322 -22.05 -4.17 -15.96
CA ASP A 322 -22.53 -3.41 -14.80
C ASP A 322 -21.37 -3.17 -13.80
N ASP A 323 -21.54 -3.61 -12.55
CA ASP A 323 -20.58 -3.45 -11.46
C ASP A 323 -19.64 -4.66 -11.31
N ALA A 324 -19.50 -5.49 -12.34
CA ALA A 324 -18.63 -6.67 -12.29
C ALA A 324 -17.82 -6.90 -13.58
N TRP A 325 -16.62 -7.44 -13.42
CA TRP A 325 -15.83 -8.03 -14.50
C TRP A 325 -16.22 -9.49 -14.67
N ARG A 326 -16.71 -9.85 -15.85
CA ARG A 326 -17.20 -11.20 -16.14
C ARG A 326 -16.50 -11.84 -17.32
N GLY A 327 -16.23 -13.14 -17.19
CA GLY A 327 -15.70 -13.99 -18.24
C GLY A 327 -16.35 -15.36 -18.20
N ASP A 328 -16.58 -15.94 -19.37
CA ASP A 328 -17.25 -17.24 -19.54
C ASP A 328 -16.44 -18.10 -20.51
N ALA A 329 -16.24 -19.37 -20.19
CA ALA A 329 -15.60 -20.32 -21.09
C ALA A 329 -16.21 -21.73 -20.98
N PRO A 330 -16.23 -22.52 -22.07
CA PRO A 330 -16.55 -23.94 -22.01
C PRO A 330 -15.59 -24.67 -21.06
N PHE A 331 -16.11 -25.47 -20.13
CA PHE A 331 -15.29 -26.12 -19.09
C PHE A 331 -14.29 -27.14 -19.66
N ASP A 332 -14.56 -27.71 -20.83
CA ASP A 332 -13.64 -28.62 -21.52
C ASP A 332 -12.33 -27.94 -21.99
N THR A 333 -12.31 -26.61 -22.03
CA THR A 333 -11.08 -25.82 -22.27
C THR A 333 -10.21 -25.67 -21.01
N VAL A 334 -10.76 -25.94 -19.82
CA VAL A 334 -10.03 -25.83 -18.54
C VAL A 334 -9.22 -27.10 -18.31
N ARG A 335 -7.89 -26.97 -18.21
CA ARG A 335 -7.03 -28.09 -17.83
C ARG A 335 -6.96 -28.21 -16.31
N THR A 336 -7.62 -29.21 -15.77
CA THR A 336 -7.70 -29.46 -14.32
C THR A 336 -6.76 -30.56 -13.83
N GLY A 337 -5.82 -31.04 -14.66
CA GLY A 337 -4.94 -32.16 -14.32
C GLY A 337 -5.69 -33.48 -14.04
N GLY A 338 -6.94 -33.61 -14.49
CA GLY A 338 -7.79 -34.78 -14.26
C GLY A 338 -8.86 -34.59 -13.17
N ALA A 339 -8.95 -33.42 -12.52
CA ALA A 339 -10.02 -33.16 -11.57
C ALA A 339 -11.38 -33.02 -12.29
N ALA A 340 -12.39 -33.69 -11.75
CA ALA A 340 -13.75 -33.61 -12.27
C ALA A 340 -14.32 -32.18 -12.13
N PRO A 341 -15.32 -31.78 -12.94
CA PRO A 341 -15.96 -30.45 -12.89
C PRO A 341 -16.61 -30.06 -11.54
N GLY A 342 -16.64 -31.00 -10.57
CA GLY A 342 -17.12 -30.82 -9.20
C GLY A 342 -16.05 -31.04 -8.12
N GLY A 343 -14.79 -31.27 -8.50
CA GLY A 343 -13.70 -31.56 -7.57
C GLY A 343 -13.13 -30.30 -6.92
N ALA A 344 -12.76 -30.39 -5.64
CA ALA A 344 -11.95 -29.37 -4.98
C ALA A 344 -10.59 -29.27 -5.72
N GLY A 345 -10.27 -28.10 -6.28
CA GLY A 345 -9.00 -27.90 -7.00
C GLY A 345 -9.01 -26.87 -8.13
N LEU A 346 -10.13 -26.21 -8.43
CA LEU A 346 -10.14 -25.10 -9.39
C LEU A 346 -9.61 -23.82 -8.72
N ALA A 347 -8.40 -23.42 -9.07
CA ALA A 347 -7.86 -22.12 -8.69
C ALA A 347 -8.30 -21.06 -9.70
N VAL A 348 -8.73 -19.91 -9.20
CA VAL A 348 -9.09 -18.74 -9.99
C VAL A 348 -8.31 -17.56 -9.43
N ASP A 349 -7.44 -16.98 -10.25
CA ASP A 349 -6.67 -15.79 -9.88
C ASP A 349 -6.83 -14.71 -10.94
N ILE A 350 -6.90 -13.47 -10.48
CA ILE A 350 -7.11 -12.30 -11.34
C ILE A 350 -5.75 -11.61 -11.55
N TYR A 351 -5.56 -11.04 -12.73
CA TYR A 351 -4.40 -10.23 -13.03
C TYR A 351 -4.71 -9.20 -14.12
N LEU A 352 -3.86 -8.19 -14.22
CA LEU A 352 -3.92 -7.19 -15.28
C LEU A 352 -2.70 -7.37 -16.20
N PRO A 353 -2.91 -7.51 -17.53
CA PRO A 353 -1.81 -7.58 -18.48
C PRO A 353 -0.82 -6.43 -18.31
N GLY A 354 0.49 -6.72 -18.29
CA GLY A 354 1.54 -5.72 -18.07
C GLY A 354 1.86 -5.42 -16.60
N PHE A 355 1.02 -5.84 -15.65
CA PHE A 355 1.22 -5.64 -14.20
C PHE A 355 1.65 -6.93 -13.47
N GLY A 356 2.00 -7.97 -14.23
CA GLY A 356 2.47 -9.27 -13.73
C GLY A 356 1.33 -10.29 -13.60
N ALA A 357 1.53 -11.49 -14.16
CA ALA A 357 0.65 -12.61 -13.88
C ALA A 357 0.89 -13.13 -12.44
N PRO A 358 -0.10 -13.77 -11.79
CA PRO A 358 0.11 -14.43 -10.50
C PRO A 358 1.20 -15.47 -10.69
N ARG A 359 2.34 -15.36 -9.98
CA ARG A 359 3.41 -16.34 -10.15
C ARG A 359 2.96 -17.66 -9.52
N PRO A 360 3.38 -18.83 -10.06
CA PRO A 360 3.10 -20.12 -9.41
C PRO A 360 3.56 -20.18 -7.95
N HIS A 361 4.62 -19.45 -7.58
CA HIS A 361 5.09 -19.29 -6.19
C HIS A 361 4.16 -18.47 -5.29
N ASP A 362 3.31 -17.59 -5.84
CA ASP A 362 2.26 -16.91 -5.07
C ASP A 362 1.10 -17.88 -4.74
N ARG A 363 0.94 -18.93 -5.57
CA ARG A 363 -0.07 -20.00 -5.43
C ARG A 363 0.40 -21.13 -4.52
N TYR A 364 1.70 -21.37 -4.45
CA TYR A 364 2.33 -22.41 -3.65
C TYR A 364 3.63 -21.84 -3.08
N GLY A 365 3.62 -21.51 -1.79
CA GLY A 365 4.85 -21.19 -1.06
C GLY A 365 5.82 -22.36 -1.19
N ASP A 366 6.91 -22.16 -1.92
CA ASP A 366 8.07 -23.07 -1.91
C ASP A 366 9.01 -22.68 -0.75
N GLY A 367 8.37 -22.41 0.38
CA GLY A 367 8.85 -21.85 1.62
C GLY A 367 7.58 -21.62 2.44
N ASP A 368 7.45 -22.39 3.52
CA ASP A 368 6.38 -22.42 4.52
C ASP A 368 5.10 -21.63 4.17
N GLY A 369 3.96 -22.33 4.04
CA GLY A 369 2.64 -21.79 3.66
C GLY A 369 2.06 -20.64 4.52
N ASP A 370 2.86 -20.07 5.40
CA ASP A 370 2.60 -18.94 6.28
C ASP A 370 2.59 -17.60 5.51
N GLY A 371 3.33 -17.45 4.41
CA GLY A 371 3.51 -16.14 3.73
C GLY A 371 2.26 -15.60 3.01
N ALA A 372 1.53 -16.43 2.27
CA ALA A 372 0.30 -16.01 1.57
C ALA A 372 -0.84 -15.72 2.57
N GLY A 373 -0.92 -16.51 3.65
CA GLY A 373 -1.83 -16.28 4.76
C GLY A 373 -1.53 -14.97 5.48
N ALA A 374 -0.26 -14.72 5.81
CA ALA A 374 0.19 -13.48 6.42
C ALA A 374 -0.13 -12.25 5.55
N ALA A 375 0.09 -12.32 4.22
CA ALA A 375 -0.24 -11.22 3.32
C ALA A 375 -1.76 -10.93 3.27
N ALA A 376 -2.60 -11.97 3.30
CA ALA A 376 -4.05 -11.81 3.39
C ALA A 376 -4.49 -11.26 4.76
N GLU A 377 -3.81 -11.65 5.83
CA GLU A 377 -4.05 -11.14 7.19
C GLU A 377 -3.70 -9.65 7.29
N VAL A 378 -2.56 -9.22 6.76
CA VAL A 378 -2.17 -7.80 6.70
C VAL A 378 -3.22 -7.00 5.91
N ARG A 379 -3.65 -7.49 4.74
CA ARG A 379 -4.73 -6.87 3.95
C ARG A 379 -6.04 -6.76 4.75
N ALA A 380 -6.41 -7.79 5.50
CA ALA A 380 -7.58 -7.76 6.37
C ALA A 380 -7.45 -6.75 7.52
N ARG A 381 -6.26 -6.64 8.13
CA ARG A 381 -5.96 -5.63 9.17
C ARG A 381 -6.04 -4.21 8.61
N VAL A 382 -5.52 -3.96 7.39
CA VAL A 382 -5.64 -2.66 6.71
C VAL A 382 -7.11 -2.30 6.45
N ARG A 383 -7.93 -3.22 5.95
CA ARG A 383 -9.37 -2.95 5.77
C ARG A 383 -10.10 -2.71 7.09
N ALA A 384 -9.73 -3.41 8.15
CA ALA A 384 -10.29 -3.19 9.48
C ALA A 384 -9.90 -1.81 10.05
N LEU A 385 -8.65 -1.38 9.85
CA LEU A 385 -8.19 -0.03 10.19
C LEU A 385 -9.01 1.02 9.45
N VAL A 386 -9.13 0.91 8.13
CA VAL A 386 -9.86 1.89 7.30
C VAL A 386 -11.33 2.00 7.74
N ARG A 387 -12.02 0.87 7.95
CA ARG A 387 -13.41 0.89 8.47
C ARG A 387 -13.51 1.55 9.85
N SER A 388 -12.54 1.32 10.72
CA SER A 388 -12.52 1.95 12.05
C SER A 388 -12.33 3.47 11.96
N ARG A 389 -11.51 3.93 11.00
CA ARG A 389 -11.29 5.36 10.74
C ARG A 389 -12.53 6.03 10.15
N LEU A 390 -13.18 5.38 9.18
CA LEU A 390 -14.43 5.87 8.60
C LEU A 390 -15.56 5.95 9.64
N ALA A 391 -15.73 4.93 10.48
CA ALA A 391 -16.71 4.96 11.56
C ALA A 391 -16.48 6.14 12.52
N ARG A 392 -15.22 6.40 12.90
CA ARG A 392 -14.87 7.59 13.71
C ARG A 392 -15.19 8.90 12.98
N ALA A 393 -14.96 8.96 11.67
CA ALA A 393 -15.28 10.14 10.88
C ALA A 393 -16.79 10.42 10.85
N THR A 394 -17.61 9.37 10.77
CA THR A 394 -19.07 9.47 10.90
C THR A 394 -19.47 9.98 12.28
N ASP A 395 -18.89 9.41 13.36
CA ASP A 395 -19.18 9.82 14.73
C ASP A 395 -18.84 11.31 14.95
N GLU A 396 -17.65 11.76 14.51
CA GLU A 396 -17.21 13.16 14.59
C GLU A 396 -18.11 14.12 13.80
N ALA A 397 -18.69 13.67 12.67
CA ALA A 397 -19.64 14.46 11.90
C ALA A 397 -21.00 14.60 12.60
N THR A 398 -21.43 13.58 13.37
CA THR A 398 -22.69 13.59 14.10
C THR A 398 -22.64 14.32 15.45
N ASP A 399 -21.50 14.29 16.14
CA ASP A 399 -21.30 14.88 17.47
C ASP A 399 -20.97 16.38 17.43
N GLY A 400 -21.42 17.08 16.39
CA GLY A 400 -21.14 18.49 16.14
C GLY A 400 -21.11 19.34 17.41
N ASP A 401 -19.92 19.83 17.76
CA ASP A 401 -19.62 20.77 18.87
C ASP A 401 -19.15 20.21 20.24
N GLY A 402 -18.61 18.99 20.31
CA GLY A 402 -17.88 18.50 21.51
C GLY A 402 -16.37 18.74 21.45
N ASP A 403 -15.81 19.41 22.47
CA ASP A 403 -14.38 19.71 22.72
C ASP A 403 -13.36 19.14 21.72
N ARG A 404 -12.77 20.01 20.90
CA ARG A 404 -11.61 19.72 20.02
C ARG A 404 -10.31 19.55 20.82
N ASP A 405 -10.36 18.92 21.98
CA ASP A 405 -9.19 18.63 22.79
C ASP A 405 -8.55 17.33 22.32
N GLY A 406 -7.82 17.44 21.21
CA GLY A 406 -6.38 17.15 21.17
C GLY A 406 -5.83 15.78 21.59
N ASP A 407 -6.63 14.75 21.81
CA ASP A 407 -6.11 13.38 21.88
C ASP A 407 -6.31 12.73 20.52
N GLY A 408 -5.31 12.88 19.65
CA GLY A 408 -5.21 12.10 18.43
C GLY A 408 -5.24 10.62 18.81
N GLY A 409 -6.43 10.01 18.72
CA GLY A 409 -6.64 8.61 19.09
C GLY A 409 -5.65 7.68 18.39
N ALA A 410 -5.65 6.40 18.77
CA ALA A 410 -4.63 5.39 18.42
C ALA A 410 -4.20 5.27 16.94
N PHE A 411 -4.87 5.94 16.00
CA PHE A 411 -4.60 5.90 14.57
C PHE A 411 -4.30 7.28 13.95
N GLY A 412 -4.16 8.36 14.73
CA GLY A 412 -3.85 9.71 14.26
C GLY A 412 -5.02 10.48 13.61
N PRO A 413 -4.81 11.75 13.21
CA PRO A 413 -5.85 12.60 12.62
C PRO A 413 -6.42 12.06 11.30
N LEU A 414 -7.69 12.36 11.01
CA LEU A 414 -8.36 12.00 9.76
C LEU A 414 -7.92 12.91 8.60
N LEU A 415 -7.90 12.36 7.39
CA LEU A 415 -7.88 13.15 6.17
C LEU A 415 -9.27 13.75 5.92
N ARG A 416 -9.32 14.95 5.32
CA ARG A 416 -10.59 15.60 4.90
C ARG A 416 -11.36 14.71 3.92
N THR A 417 -10.66 13.98 3.05
CA THR A 417 -11.29 13.03 2.11
C THR A 417 -11.92 11.82 2.81
N GLU A 418 -11.39 11.36 3.94
CA GLU A 418 -12.01 10.30 4.74
C GLU A 418 -13.33 10.77 5.35
N ILE A 419 -13.36 12.00 5.87
CA ILE A 419 -14.58 12.62 6.41
C ILE A 419 -15.65 12.79 5.33
N ALA A 420 -15.24 13.26 4.14
CA ALA A 420 -16.14 13.38 3.00
C ALA A 420 -16.68 12.00 2.56
N ALA A 421 -15.83 10.98 2.49
CA ALA A 421 -16.25 9.63 2.13
C ALA A 421 -17.22 9.02 3.15
N ALA A 422 -17.00 9.24 4.45
CA ALA A 422 -17.86 8.74 5.52
C ALA A 422 -19.24 9.42 5.60
N THR A 423 -19.36 10.65 5.08
CA THR A 423 -20.61 11.44 5.10
C THR A 423 -21.40 11.34 3.80
N ALA A 424 -20.75 11.00 2.67
CA ALA A 424 -21.42 10.80 1.39
C ALA A 424 -22.44 9.64 1.40
N GLU A 425 -22.33 8.72 2.37
CA GLU A 425 -23.25 7.60 2.54
C GLU A 425 -24.57 8.00 3.23
N THR A 426 -24.62 9.16 3.88
CA THR A 426 -25.80 9.62 4.65
C THR A 426 -26.84 10.38 3.81
N ASP A 427 -26.56 10.63 2.53
CA ASP A 427 -27.41 11.42 1.62
C ASP A 427 -28.35 10.58 0.73
N PHE A 428 -28.56 9.30 1.05
CA PHE A 428 -29.47 8.39 0.33
C PHE A 428 -30.84 8.17 1.00
#